data_AF-A0AA38YQP5-F1
#
_entry.id   AF-A0AA38YQP5-F1
#
_cell.length_a   1.000
_cell.length_b   1.000
_cell.length_c   1.000
_cell.angle_alpha   90.00
_cell.angle_beta   90.00
_cell.angle_gamma   90.00
#
_symmetry.space_group_name_H-M   'P 1'
#
loop_
_entity.id
_entity.type
_entity.pdbx_description
1 polymer ?
#
loop_
_entity_poly.entity_id
_entity_poly.type
_entity_poly.pdbx_seq_one_letter_code
_entity_poly.pdbx_strand_id
1 'polypeptide(L)'
;MGASSSTEQVSAEQREAETLAASTGALPMLQKSFSRLSNPETKAIPLTSLQECFCIAFNNAKCETPYVPDYFLQLLDQLGPSIVDLFFVAEKGGISWVEFVRGYTKCCGRMSASMSLGALMSVFSVTTVKVGMPSKLQFESDDADCKISGSLRPNELLVLLWMCWIMTWSSRISKFSNGKLNLDLPDINNLVLSAIVSCTEGGSDLNVWDCDITRLEVQLPAGKIHTWALNTVPNLADCFVQFVHVKLQNTATSEQSEMEASSSSVSDVSSAKSCDARLLTCGRAWAISLSPRSTIGQEILRVCFPRDGEGSEESLLYRSSLHGKGLNRFWSNIEGYHGPMLMLISASSGNSEGSTNSRRWIIGALTQQGFENKDMFYGNSGNLYALSPVFHSFSPSGK
;
A
#
# COMPACT_ATOMS: atom_id res chain seq x y z
N MET A 1 27.46 13.00 -56.32
CA MET A 1 26.48 13.56 -55.37
C MET A 1 25.82 12.39 -54.65
N GLY A 2 26.13 12.19 -53.37
CA GLY A 2 25.53 11.17 -52.52
C GLY A 2 25.48 11.74 -51.10
N ALA A 3 24.34 12.32 -50.74
CA ALA A 3 24.11 12.87 -49.42
C ALA A 3 24.03 11.72 -48.41
N SER A 4 25.01 11.64 -47.52
CA SER A 4 24.92 10.78 -46.33
C SER A 4 23.95 11.45 -45.36
N SER A 5 22.76 10.85 -45.26
CA SER A 5 21.81 11.11 -44.19
C SER A 5 22.46 10.77 -42.86
N SER A 6 22.87 11.79 -42.09
CA SER A 6 23.22 11.65 -40.69
C SER A 6 21.98 11.17 -39.94
N THR A 7 21.93 9.89 -39.61
CA THR A 7 21.06 9.41 -38.54
C THR A 7 21.56 10.04 -37.25
N GLU A 8 20.72 10.85 -36.60
CA GLU A 8 20.99 11.35 -35.24
C GLU A 8 21.30 10.15 -34.34
N GLN A 9 22.56 10.03 -33.92
CA GLN A 9 22.97 9.01 -32.97
C GLN A 9 22.42 9.39 -31.59
N VAL A 10 21.41 8.64 -31.14
CA VAL A 10 20.92 8.67 -29.76
C VAL A 10 22.11 8.52 -28.80
N SER A 11 22.21 9.41 -27.80
CA SER A 11 23.33 9.41 -26.85
C SER A 11 23.41 8.09 -26.08
N ALA A 12 24.62 7.71 -25.63
CA ALA A 12 24.82 6.48 -24.86
C ALA A 12 23.99 6.48 -23.57
N GLU A 13 23.90 7.63 -22.90
CA GLU A 13 23.12 7.82 -21.68
C GLU A 13 21.61 7.63 -21.90
N GLN A 14 21.08 8.17 -23.00
CA GLN A 14 19.68 7.97 -23.36
C GLN A 14 19.40 6.49 -23.66
N ARG A 15 20.27 5.84 -24.43
CA ARG A 15 20.13 4.41 -24.74
C ARG A 15 20.14 3.54 -23.48
N GLU A 16 21.02 3.83 -22.52
CA GLU A 16 21.07 3.11 -21.25
C GLU A 16 19.78 3.28 -20.45
N ALA A 17 19.33 4.53 -20.25
CA ALA A 17 18.11 4.83 -19.53
C ALA A 17 16.87 4.16 -20.16
N GLU A 18 16.75 4.23 -21.49
CA GLU A 18 15.66 3.59 -22.24
C GLU A 18 15.72 2.06 -22.15
N THR A 19 16.93 1.47 -22.16
CA THR A 19 17.10 0.01 -22.04
C THR A 19 16.63 -0.48 -20.67
N LEU A 20 16.98 0.24 -19.60
CA LEU A 20 16.54 -0.08 -18.24
C LEU A 20 15.02 0.02 -18.12
N ALA A 21 14.41 1.09 -18.62
CA ALA A 21 12.96 1.25 -18.61
C ALA A 21 12.24 0.22 -19.51
N ALA A 22 12.79 -0.10 -20.70
CA ALA A 22 12.25 -1.12 -21.59
C ALA A 22 12.20 -2.50 -20.93
N SER A 23 13.15 -2.82 -20.06
CA SER A 23 13.15 -4.07 -19.29
C SER A 23 11.92 -4.22 -18.37
N THR A 24 11.25 -3.12 -18.03
CA THR A 24 10.00 -3.12 -17.23
C THR A 24 8.74 -3.12 -18.09
N GLY A 25 8.87 -3.00 -19.42
CA GLY A 25 7.75 -2.84 -20.34
C GLY A 25 7.08 -1.45 -20.31
N ALA A 26 7.60 -0.53 -19.49
CA ALA A 26 6.99 0.79 -19.28
C ALA A 26 7.32 1.83 -20.37
N LEU A 27 8.32 1.58 -21.23
CA LEU A 27 8.84 2.59 -22.15
C LEU A 27 7.76 3.26 -23.03
N PRO A 28 6.81 2.53 -23.66
CA PRO A 28 5.75 3.17 -24.45
C PRO A 28 4.83 4.05 -23.60
N MET A 29 4.53 3.65 -22.37
CA MET A 29 3.74 4.45 -21.43
C MET A 29 4.51 5.73 -21.07
N LEU A 30 5.80 5.62 -20.75
CA LEU A 30 6.63 6.77 -20.39
C LEU A 30 6.75 7.78 -21.53
N GLN A 31 6.91 7.32 -22.78
CA GLN A 31 6.95 8.21 -23.94
C GLN A 31 5.66 9.03 -24.07
N LYS A 32 4.51 8.38 -23.83
CA LYS A 32 3.20 9.04 -23.88
C LYS A 32 2.94 9.96 -22.69
N SER A 33 3.38 9.60 -21.49
CA SER A 33 3.32 10.48 -20.32
C SER A 33 4.22 11.70 -20.52
N PHE A 34 5.44 11.51 -21.00
CA PHE A 34 6.41 12.58 -21.22
C PHE A 34 5.91 13.58 -22.25
N SER A 35 5.38 13.11 -23.39
CA SER A 35 4.84 14.00 -24.42
C SER A 35 3.68 14.86 -23.92
N ARG A 36 2.89 14.37 -22.97
CA ARG A 36 1.76 15.09 -22.38
C ARG A 36 2.14 16.05 -21.26
N LEU A 37 3.12 15.67 -20.44
CA LEU A 37 3.60 16.50 -19.34
C LEU A 37 4.60 17.57 -19.80
N SER A 38 5.21 17.40 -20.98
CA SER A 38 6.21 18.32 -21.51
C SER A 38 5.60 19.61 -22.01
N ASN A 39 6.30 20.71 -21.77
CA ASN A 39 6.00 21.97 -22.43
C ASN A 39 6.45 21.90 -23.91
N PRO A 40 5.58 22.23 -24.89
CA PRO A 40 5.90 22.18 -26.32
C PRO A 40 7.09 23.06 -26.73
N GLU A 41 7.33 24.16 -26.04
CA GLU A 41 8.39 25.13 -26.35
C GLU A 41 9.75 24.66 -25.82
N THR A 42 9.80 24.17 -24.57
CA THR A 42 11.06 23.75 -23.94
C THR A 42 11.40 22.28 -24.19
N LYS A 43 10.44 21.48 -24.67
CA LYS A 43 10.55 20.01 -24.84
C LYS A 43 10.99 19.28 -23.56
N ALA A 44 10.68 19.85 -22.40
CA ALA A 44 10.98 19.31 -21.10
C ALA A 44 9.75 19.40 -20.20
N ILE A 45 9.67 18.53 -19.19
CA ILE A 45 8.55 18.55 -18.22
C ILE A 45 8.81 19.67 -17.20
N PRO A 46 7.90 20.65 -17.06
CA PRO A 46 7.96 21.60 -15.95
C PRO A 46 7.84 20.87 -14.61
N LEU A 47 8.64 21.28 -13.62
CA LEU A 47 8.67 20.66 -12.29
C LEU A 47 7.25 20.58 -11.68
N THR A 48 6.50 21.68 -11.78
CA THR A 48 5.13 21.79 -11.27
C THR A 48 4.19 20.77 -11.91
N SER A 49 4.29 20.55 -13.22
CA SER A 49 3.46 19.56 -13.94
C SER A 49 3.68 18.14 -13.42
N LEU A 50 4.94 17.77 -13.11
CA LEU A 50 5.24 16.46 -12.55
C LEU A 50 4.84 16.35 -11.08
N GLN A 51 5.00 17.43 -10.31
CA GLN A 51 4.54 17.48 -8.91
C GLN A 51 3.02 17.31 -8.80
N GLU A 52 2.27 17.99 -9.66
CA GLU A 52 0.82 17.88 -9.78
C GLU A 52 0.38 16.45 -10.18
N CYS A 53 1.13 15.80 -11.07
CA CYS A 53 0.88 14.39 -11.45
C CYS A 53 0.88 13.46 -10.23
N PHE A 54 1.78 13.68 -9.27
CA PHE A 54 1.88 12.87 -8.05
C PHE A 54 1.12 13.46 -6.86
N CYS A 55 0.37 14.54 -7.05
CA CYS A 55 -0.38 15.16 -5.96
C CYS A 55 -1.56 14.28 -5.54
N ILE A 56 -1.82 14.28 -4.23
CA ILE A 56 -3.01 13.69 -3.61
C ILE A 56 -3.55 14.74 -2.63
N ALA A 57 -4.69 15.34 -2.95
CA ALA A 57 -5.32 16.35 -2.10
C ALA A 57 -6.64 15.83 -1.54
N PHE A 58 -6.82 15.97 -0.22
CA PHE A 58 -8.07 15.68 0.48
C PHE A 58 -8.51 16.91 1.27
N ASN A 59 -9.82 17.09 1.44
CA ASN A 59 -10.33 18.25 2.19
C ASN A 59 -10.47 17.95 3.68
N ASN A 60 -10.81 16.70 4.02
CA ASN A 60 -10.97 16.23 5.39
C ASN A 60 -10.54 14.76 5.47
N ALA A 61 -10.04 14.36 6.63
CA ALA A 61 -9.84 12.97 7.00
C ALA A 61 -10.87 12.56 8.06
N LYS A 62 -11.55 11.44 7.82
CA LYS A 62 -12.28 10.67 8.82
C LYS A 62 -11.45 9.42 9.09
N CYS A 63 -11.34 9.02 10.35
CA CYS A 63 -10.61 7.82 10.71
C CYS A 63 -11.50 6.93 11.56
N GLU A 64 -11.34 5.62 11.37
CA GLU A 64 -11.91 4.62 12.28
C GLU A 64 -11.26 4.70 13.67
N THR A 65 -10.06 5.29 13.78
CA THR A 65 -9.37 5.54 15.04
C THR A 65 -9.66 6.96 15.56
N PRO A 66 -9.57 7.19 16.88
CA PRO A 66 -9.98 8.47 17.49
C PRO A 66 -9.00 9.63 17.25
N TYR A 67 -7.83 9.40 16.62
CA TYR A 67 -6.80 10.42 16.47
C TYR A 67 -6.07 10.32 15.13
N VAL A 68 -6.10 11.41 14.37
CA VAL A 68 -5.27 11.64 13.19
C VAL A 68 -4.40 12.86 13.49
N PRO A 69 -3.07 12.79 13.33
CA PRO A 69 -2.21 13.95 13.57
C PRO A 69 -2.58 15.13 12.64
N ASP A 70 -2.59 16.35 13.18
CA ASP A 70 -2.99 17.57 12.45
C ASP A 70 -2.17 17.82 11.17
N TYR A 71 -0.90 17.40 11.15
CA TYR A 71 0.00 17.56 10.01
C TYR A 71 -0.23 16.51 8.91
N PHE A 72 -1.07 15.50 9.12
CA PHE A 72 -1.18 14.37 8.20
C PHE A 72 -1.69 14.77 6.82
N LEU A 73 -2.72 15.63 6.74
CA LEU A 73 -3.22 16.11 5.44
C LEU A 73 -2.18 16.95 4.72
N GLN A 74 -1.49 17.85 5.44
CA GLN A 74 -0.39 18.65 4.90
C GLN A 74 0.76 17.77 4.39
N LEU A 75 1.01 16.63 5.04
CA LEU A 75 2.01 15.65 4.60
C LEU A 75 1.64 15.07 3.24
N LEU A 76 0.37 14.76 3.00
CA LEU A 76 -0.10 14.25 1.70
C LEU A 76 0.05 15.29 0.58
N ASP A 77 -0.19 16.57 0.87
CA ASP A 77 0.04 17.66 -0.09
C ASP A 77 1.51 17.77 -0.51
N GLN A 78 2.44 17.39 0.38
CA GLN A 78 3.88 17.39 0.11
C GLN A 78 4.39 16.10 -0.55
N LEU A 79 3.54 15.06 -0.71
CA LEU A 79 3.97 13.77 -1.25
C LEU A 79 4.50 13.91 -2.69
N GLY A 80 3.73 14.57 -3.56
CA GLY A 80 4.12 14.80 -4.96
C GLY A 80 5.45 15.57 -5.09
N PRO A 81 5.57 16.76 -4.46
CA PRO A 81 6.83 17.48 -4.36
C PRO A 81 8.01 16.65 -3.85
N SER A 82 7.83 15.83 -2.81
CA SER A 82 8.90 14.98 -2.26
C SER A 82 9.37 13.90 -3.23
N ILE A 83 8.45 13.26 -3.95
CA ILE A 83 8.79 12.25 -4.96
C ILE A 83 9.60 12.89 -6.09
N VAL A 84 9.17 14.05 -6.58
CA VAL A 84 9.88 14.76 -7.65
C VAL A 84 11.29 15.14 -7.21
N ASP A 85 11.44 15.77 -6.05
CA ASP A 85 12.75 16.23 -5.56
C ASP A 85 13.74 15.08 -5.31
N LEU A 86 13.25 13.90 -4.90
CA LEU A 86 14.11 12.75 -4.62
C LEU A 86 14.58 12.03 -5.87
N PHE A 87 13.72 11.88 -6.88
CA PHE A 87 13.98 10.96 -7.98
C PHE A 87 14.20 11.64 -9.33
N PHE A 88 13.69 12.85 -9.54
CA PHE A 88 13.68 13.51 -10.83
C PHE A 88 14.54 14.78 -10.81
N VAL A 89 15.70 14.74 -11.48
CA VAL A 89 16.63 15.87 -11.51
C VAL A 89 16.16 16.88 -12.56
N ALA A 90 15.93 18.12 -12.13
CA ALA A 90 15.56 19.22 -13.02
C ALA A 90 16.81 19.94 -13.55
N GLU A 91 16.80 20.25 -14.85
CA GLU A 91 17.82 21.05 -15.53
C GLU A 91 17.29 22.47 -15.82
N LYS A 92 18.09 23.31 -16.49
CA LYS A 92 17.79 24.74 -16.79
C LYS A 92 16.50 25.01 -17.61
N GLY A 93 15.73 23.99 -17.97
CA GLY A 93 14.45 24.10 -18.69
C GLY A 93 13.35 23.17 -18.19
N GLY A 94 13.56 22.47 -17.07
CA GLY A 94 12.68 21.40 -16.58
C GLY A 94 13.38 20.03 -16.60
N ILE A 95 12.59 18.97 -16.55
CA ILE A 95 13.09 17.59 -16.52
C ILE A 95 13.19 17.09 -17.97
N SER A 96 14.41 16.72 -18.38
CA SER A 96 14.68 16.15 -19.70
C SER A 96 14.13 14.72 -19.83
N TRP A 97 14.02 14.19 -21.05
CA TRP A 97 13.56 12.81 -21.28
C TRP A 97 14.42 11.79 -20.52
N VAL A 98 15.74 11.96 -20.57
CA VAL A 98 16.69 11.06 -19.89
C VAL A 98 16.49 11.08 -18.38
N GLU A 99 16.39 12.26 -17.77
CA GLU A 99 16.17 12.39 -16.32
C GLU A 99 14.77 11.91 -15.90
N PHE A 100 13.75 12.08 -16.74
CA PHE A 100 12.42 11.53 -16.50
C PHE A 100 12.43 9.99 -16.46
N VAL A 101 13.05 9.35 -17.45
CA VAL A 101 13.16 7.88 -17.51
C VAL A 101 14.04 7.34 -16.37
N ARG A 102 15.13 8.05 -16.03
CA ARG A 102 16.01 7.70 -14.92
C ARG A 102 15.27 7.80 -13.58
N GLY A 103 14.51 8.87 -13.36
CA GLY A 103 13.68 9.04 -12.17
C GLY A 103 12.62 7.95 -12.05
N TYR A 104 11.91 7.63 -13.14
CA TYR A 104 10.98 6.49 -13.15
C TYR A 104 11.68 5.18 -12.80
N THR A 105 12.88 4.91 -13.34
CA THR A 105 13.62 3.68 -13.06
C THR A 105 14.06 3.59 -11.61
N LYS A 106 14.37 4.72 -10.94
CA LYS A 106 14.65 4.76 -9.50
C LYS A 106 13.42 4.46 -8.65
N CYS A 107 12.22 4.74 -9.14
CA CYS A 107 10.96 4.47 -8.44
C CYS A 107 10.40 3.07 -8.73
N CYS A 108 10.45 2.63 -9.99
CA CYS A 108 9.68 1.51 -10.53
C CYS A 108 10.55 0.50 -11.30
N GLY A 109 11.87 0.66 -11.28
CA GLY A 109 12.80 -0.28 -11.91
C GLY A 109 12.82 -1.64 -11.22
N ARG A 110 13.56 -2.59 -11.82
CA ARG A 110 13.80 -3.90 -11.19
C ARG A 110 14.80 -3.74 -10.04
N MET A 111 14.29 -3.43 -8.86
CA MET A 111 15.08 -3.26 -7.63
C MET A 111 14.81 -4.41 -6.64
N SER A 112 15.72 -4.62 -5.69
CA SER A 112 15.42 -5.51 -4.57
C SER A 112 14.29 -4.93 -3.70
N ALA A 113 13.58 -5.78 -2.97
CA ALA A 113 12.55 -5.35 -2.02
C ALA A 113 13.14 -4.40 -0.96
N SER A 114 14.39 -4.63 -0.56
CA SER A 114 15.14 -3.77 0.37
C SER A 114 15.27 -2.34 -0.15
N MET A 115 15.73 -2.19 -1.41
CA MET A 115 15.93 -0.89 -2.06
C MET A 115 14.62 -0.15 -2.27
N SER A 116 13.58 -0.87 -2.69
CA SER A 116 12.24 -0.30 -2.88
C SER A 116 11.64 0.22 -1.57
N LEU A 117 11.84 -0.53 -0.48
CA LEU A 117 11.44 -0.11 0.85
C LEU A 117 12.26 1.09 1.35
N GLY A 118 13.55 1.15 1.01
CA GLY A 118 14.40 2.30 1.29
C GLY A 118 13.92 3.57 0.58
N ALA A 119 13.60 3.46 -0.71
CA ALA A 119 13.02 4.56 -1.49
C ALA A 119 11.70 5.07 -0.85
N LEU A 120 10.80 4.16 -0.46
CA LEU A 120 9.57 4.50 0.26
C LEU A 120 9.86 5.26 1.58
N MET A 121 10.80 4.79 2.39
CA MET A 121 11.15 5.46 3.64
C MET A 121 11.84 6.82 3.40
N SER A 122 12.63 6.97 2.33
CA SER A 122 13.20 8.26 1.93
C SER A 122 12.11 9.26 1.56
N VAL A 123 11.11 8.84 0.78
CA VAL A 123 9.94 9.67 0.44
C VAL A 123 9.23 10.13 1.71
N PHE A 124 8.95 9.22 2.63
CA PHE A 124 8.34 9.56 3.91
C PHE A 124 9.15 10.60 4.68
N SER A 125 10.47 10.37 4.82
CA SER A 125 11.38 11.26 5.55
C SER A 125 11.45 12.66 4.95
N VAL A 126 11.54 12.78 3.62
CA VAL A 126 11.55 14.11 2.97
C VAL A 126 10.19 14.79 3.13
N THR A 127 9.10 14.04 3.02
CA THR A 127 7.74 14.58 3.15
C THR A 127 7.47 15.10 4.56
N THR A 128 7.90 14.39 5.60
CA THR A 128 7.77 14.86 6.99
C THR A 128 8.59 16.12 7.25
N VAL A 129 9.82 16.20 6.73
CA VAL A 129 10.66 17.41 6.85
C VAL A 129 10.02 18.61 6.17
N LYS A 130 9.38 18.43 5.00
CA LYS A 130 8.70 19.52 4.28
C LYS A 130 7.51 20.12 5.03
N VAL A 131 6.84 19.34 5.89
CA VAL A 131 5.77 19.85 6.77
C VAL A 131 6.29 20.36 8.11
N GLY A 132 7.61 20.54 8.26
CA GLY A 132 8.24 21.09 9.46
C GLY A 132 8.41 20.09 10.60
N MET A 133 8.17 18.79 10.36
CA MET A 133 8.38 17.76 11.37
C MET A 133 9.83 17.24 11.33
N PRO A 134 10.51 17.06 12.47
CA PRO A 134 11.86 16.52 12.49
C PRO A 134 11.86 15.06 12.04
N SER A 135 12.76 14.69 11.13
CA SER A 135 13.04 13.29 10.80
C SER A 135 14.35 12.84 11.42
N LYS A 136 14.34 11.65 12.03
CA LYS A 136 15.55 10.99 12.54
C LYS A 136 16.11 9.95 11.56
N LEU A 137 15.44 9.71 10.44
CA LEU A 137 15.90 8.77 9.42
C LEU A 137 17.07 9.36 8.65
N GLN A 138 18.07 8.52 8.38
CA GLN A 138 19.23 8.89 7.56
C GLN A 138 19.47 7.80 6.52
N PHE A 139 19.91 8.23 5.33
CA PHE A 139 20.09 7.39 4.16
C PHE A 139 21.48 7.60 3.59
N GLU A 140 22.21 6.51 3.36
CA GLU A 140 23.52 6.55 2.70
C GLU A 140 23.32 6.55 1.17
N SER A 141 23.82 7.60 0.49
CA SER A 141 23.51 7.86 -0.93
C SER A 141 24.36 7.10 -1.95
N ASP A 142 25.37 6.32 -1.52
CA ASP A 142 26.40 5.72 -2.41
C ASP A 142 26.50 4.18 -2.37
N ASP A 143 25.69 3.50 -1.55
CA ASP A 143 25.74 2.03 -1.43
C ASP A 143 24.63 1.35 -2.25
N ALA A 144 24.98 0.27 -2.96
CA ALA A 144 24.04 -0.60 -3.68
C ALA A 144 22.94 -1.22 -2.79
N ASP A 145 23.11 -1.14 -1.46
CA ASP A 145 22.20 -1.70 -0.45
C ASP A 145 21.38 -0.65 0.32
N CYS A 146 21.51 0.66 0.03
CA CYS A 146 20.85 1.78 0.74
C CYS A 146 20.67 1.52 2.25
N LYS A 147 21.75 1.63 3.02
CA LYS A 147 21.65 1.50 4.48
C LYS A 147 20.80 2.63 5.05
N ILE A 148 19.87 2.25 5.92
CA ILE A 148 18.94 3.15 6.59
C ILE A 148 19.25 3.12 8.07
N SER A 149 19.51 4.29 8.65
CA SER A 149 19.80 4.44 10.08
C SER A 149 18.83 5.41 10.74
N GLY A 150 18.94 5.53 12.06
CA GLY A 150 18.00 6.29 12.88
C GLY A 150 16.81 5.47 13.38
N SER A 151 15.69 6.13 13.63
CA SER A 151 14.54 5.53 14.30
C SER A 151 13.22 6.25 13.99
N LEU A 152 12.11 5.53 14.12
CA LEU A 152 10.76 6.09 14.11
C LEU A 152 10.06 5.87 15.45
N ARG A 153 9.17 6.79 15.83
CA ARG A 153 8.16 6.56 16.88
C ARG A 153 6.98 5.77 16.32
N PRO A 154 6.22 5.05 17.16
CA PRO A 154 5.00 4.36 16.73
C PRO A 154 4.00 5.22 15.97
N ASN A 155 3.79 6.47 16.39
CA ASN A 155 2.93 7.41 15.67
C ASN A 155 3.47 7.78 14.27
N GLU A 156 4.79 7.94 14.13
CA GLU A 156 5.41 8.20 12.82
C GLU A 156 5.27 6.98 11.90
N LEU A 157 5.40 5.77 12.46
CA LEU A 157 5.16 4.52 11.73
C LEU A 157 3.69 4.38 11.30
N LEU A 158 2.73 4.74 12.16
CA LEU A 158 1.31 4.78 11.82
C LEU A 158 1.06 5.69 10.61
N VAL A 159 1.64 6.90 10.63
CA VAL A 159 1.53 7.87 9.53
C VAL A 159 2.20 7.36 8.24
N LEU A 160 3.35 6.71 8.33
CA LEU A 160 3.99 6.02 7.18
C LEU A 160 3.07 4.96 6.58
N LEU A 161 2.46 4.10 7.42
CA LEU A 161 1.56 3.05 6.94
C LEU A 161 0.27 3.63 6.34
N TRP A 162 -0.29 4.69 6.91
CA TRP A 162 -1.42 5.39 6.30
C TRP A 162 -1.05 6.05 4.97
N MET A 163 0.15 6.61 4.84
CA MET A 163 0.65 7.10 3.54
C MET A 163 0.69 5.96 2.51
N CYS A 164 1.16 4.76 2.90
CA CYS A 164 1.17 3.57 2.03
C CYS A 164 -0.25 3.10 1.65
N TRP A 165 -1.18 3.13 2.61
CA TRP A 165 -2.59 2.85 2.36
C TRP A 165 -3.17 3.80 1.31
N ILE A 166 -2.92 5.11 1.44
CA ILE A 166 -3.42 6.14 0.52
C ILE A 166 -2.82 5.99 -0.87
N MET A 167 -1.53 5.69 -0.97
CA MET A 167 -0.89 5.36 -2.25
C MET A 167 -1.57 4.15 -2.91
N THR A 168 -1.90 3.12 -2.14
CA THR A 168 -2.64 1.94 -2.62
C THR A 168 -4.06 2.30 -3.06
N TRP A 169 -4.79 3.06 -2.24
CA TRP A 169 -6.17 3.50 -2.47
C TRP A 169 -6.25 4.37 -3.73
N SER A 170 -5.38 5.38 -3.84
CA SER A 170 -5.37 6.33 -4.96
C SER A 170 -4.98 5.69 -6.30
N SER A 171 -4.20 4.60 -6.28
CA SER A 171 -3.85 3.83 -7.48
C SER A 171 -5.03 3.01 -8.04
N ARG A 172 -6.10 2.83 -7.27
CA ARG A 172 -7.22 1.96 -7.65
C ARG A 172 -8.49 2.71 -8.02
N ILE A 173 -8.61 3.95 -7.56
CA ILE A 173 -9.80 4.76 -7.81
C ILE A 173 -9.63 5.45 -9.16
N SER A 174 -10.52 5.11 -10.09
CA SER A 174 -10.31 5.38 -11.51
C SER A 174 -10.30 6.87 -11.87
N LYS A 175 -10.92 7.77 -11.09
CA LYS A 175 -10.84 9.22 -11.32
C LYS A 175 -11.02 9.94 -9.99
N PHE A 176 -10.08 10.81 -9.65
CA PHE A 176 -10.42 11.99 -8.85
C PHE A 176 -11.34 12.81 -9.76
N SER A 177 -12.66 12.63 -9.64
CA SER A 177 -13.52 13.73 -10.04
C SER A 177 -13.06 14.93 -9.21
N ASN A 178 -13.03 16.14 -9.77
CA ASN A 178 -12.70 17.37 -9.03
C ASN A 178 -13.63 17.65 -7.83
N GLY A 179 -14.44 16.66 -7.40
CA GLY A 179 -15.13 16.58 -6.13
C GLY A 179 -14.19 16.25 -4.97
N LYS A 180 -14.35 17.05 -3.93
CA LYS A 180 -13.65 16.97 -2.64
C LYS A 180 -13.91 15.63 -1.95
N LEU A 181 -13.00 14.66 -2.10
CA LEU A 181 -13.11 13.36 -1.43
C LEU A 181 -12.81 13.50 0.07
N ASN A 182 -13.65 12.86 0.89
CA ASN A 182 -13.34 12.61 2.29
C ASN A 182 -12.42 11.40 2.35
N LEU A 183 -11.31 11.52 3.07
CA LEU A 183 -10.38 10.42 3.27
C LEU A 183 -10.87 9.55 4.43
N ASP A 184 -11.14 8.28 4.19
CA ASP A 184 -11.43 7.31 5.25
C ASP A 184 -10.18 6.46 5.56
N LEU A 185 -9.64 6.65 6.76
CA LEU A 185 -8.45 5.94 7.24
C LEU A 185 -8.84 4.67 8.02
N PRO A 186 -8.36 3.49 7.60
CA PRO A 186 -8.66 2.23 8.29
C PRO A 186 -7.90 2.13 9.61
N ASP A 187 -8.47 1.40 10.56
CA ASP A 187 -7.74 0.96 11.75
C ASP A 187 -6.69 -0.09 11.38
N ILE A 188 -5.42 0.28 11.52
CA ILE A 188 -4.23 -0.55 11.26
C ILE A 188 -3.38 -0.73 12.51
N ASN A 189 -3.94 -0.52 13.70
CA ASN A 189 -3.22 -0.62 14.97
C ASN A 189 -2.59 -2.00 15.17
N ASN A 190 -3.24 -3.06 14.71
CA ASN A 190 -2.70 -4.42 14.74
C ASN A 190 -1.38 -4.56 13.97
N LEU A 191 -1.23 -3.85 12.86
CA LEU A 191 -0.02 -3.84 12.03
C LEU A 191 1.08 -2.99 12.67
N VAL A 192 0.74 -1.84 13.27
CA VAL A 192 1.70 -1.04 14.02
C VAL A 192 2.21 -1.79 15.25
N LEU A 193 1.33 -2.47 16.00
CA LEU A 193 1.71 -3.33 17.12
C LEU A 193 2.64 -4.47 16.68
N SER A 194 2.42 -5.04 15.49
CA SER A 194 3.33 -6.03 14.88
C SER A 194 4.76 -5.50 14.79
N ALA A 195 4.91 -4.30 14.25
CA ALA A 195 6.22 -3.66 14.12
C ALA A 195 6.84 -3.35 15.48
N ILE A 196 6.07 -2.81 16.43
CA ILE A 196 6.56 -2.51 17.79
C ILE A 196 7.11 -3.77 18.44
N VAL A 197 6.31 -4.85 18.50
CA VAL A 197 6.70 -6.13 19.09
C VAL A 197 7.93 -6.72 18.40
N SER A 198 8.02 -6.58 17.07
CA SER A 198 9.19 -7.04 16.31
C SER A 198 10.45 -6.18 16.54
N CYS A 199 10.32 -4.92 16.91
CA CYS A 199 11.44 -3.97 17.01
C CYS A 199 11.97 -3.82 18.45
N THR A 200 11.15 -4.06 19.46
CA THR A 200 11.56 -3.99 20.87
C THR A 200 12.22 -5.30 21.31
N GLU A 201 13.51 -5.25 21.69
CA GLU A 201 14.22 -6.38 22.27
C GLU A 201 13.78 -6.61 23.72
N GLY A 202 13.55 -7.87 24.08
CA GLY A 202 12.99 -8.26 25.38
C GLY A 202 11.48 -8.04 25.38
N GLY A 203 10.71 -9.08 25.71
CA GLY A 203 9.26 -9.03 25.83
C GLY A 203 8.84 -7.97 26.84
N SER A 204 8.76 -6.73 26.37
CA SER A 204 8.35 -5.59 27.16
C SER A 204 6.96 -5.88 27.72
N ASP A 205 6.69 -5.35 28.91
CA ASP A 205 5.37 -5.34 29.56
C ASP A 205 4.32 -4.53 28.75
N LEU A 206 4.47 -4.48 27.42
CA LEU A 206 3.54 -3.88 26.50
C LEU A 206 2.26 -4.70 26.53
N ASN A 207 1.26 -4.14 27.21
CA ASN A 207 -0.08 -4.69 27.19
C ASN A 207 -0.71 -4.45 25.81
N VAL A 208 -0.48 -5.37 24.87
CA VAL A 208 -1.00 -5.32 23.49
C VAL A 208 -2.52 -5.24 23.40
N TRP A 209 -3.24 -5.52 24.49
CA TRP A 209 -4.69 -5.46 24.57
C TRP A 209 -5.24 -4.07 24.89
N ASP A 210 -4.43 -3.22 25.51
CA ASP A 210 -4.79 -1.86 25.94
C ASP A 210 -3.60 -0.92 25.71
N CYS A 211 -3.17 -0.88 24.45
CA CYS A 211 -2.00 -0.14 24.03
C CYS A 211 -2.42 1.13 23.27
N ASP A 212 -2.15 2.29 23.86
CA ASP A 212 -2.30 3.57 23.17
C ASP A 212 -1.01 3.91 22.39
N ILE A 213 -1.02 3.53 21.11
CA ILE A 213 0.08 3.73 20.17
C ILE A 213 0.49 5.21 20.06
N THR A 214 -0.47 6.13 20.20
CA THR A 214 -0.20 7.57 20.04
C THR A 214 0.64 8.15 21.16
N ARG A 215 0.65 7.49 22.33
CA ARG A 215 1.36 7.94 23.54
C ARG A 215 2.65 7.16 23.81
N LEU A 216 2.98 6.17 22.98
CA LEU A 216 4.22 5.41 23.10
C LEU A 216 5.43 6.25 22.67
N GLU A 217 6.37 6.44 23.58
CA GLU A 217 7.60 7.22 23.32
C GLU A 217 8.80 6.37 22.84
N VAL A 218 8.62 5.04 22.75
CA VAL A 218 9.66 4.11 22.31
C VAL A 218 10.21 4.50 20.93
N GLN A 219 11.51 4.36 20.75
CA GLN A 219 12.18 4.55 19.46
C GLN A 219 12.35 3.19 18.79
N LEU A 220 11.76 3.02 17.61
CA LEU A 220 11.85 1.83 16.78
C LEU A 220 13.01 2.01 15.79
N PRO A 221 14.12 1.23 15.91
CA PRO A 221 15.26 1.39 15.02
C PRO A 221 14.90 1.12 13.55
N ALA A 222 15.35 1.98 12.64
CA ALA A 222 14.98 1.91 11.22
C ALA A 222 15.34 0.55 10.57
N GLY A 223 16.52 0.00 10.88
CA GLY A 223 16.93 -1.32 10.40
C GLY A 223 16.03 -2.47 10.88
N LYS A 224 15.44 -2.36 12.08
CA LYS A 224 14.48 -3.36 12.59
C LYS A 224 13.11 -3.22 11.92
N ILE A 225 12.65 -2.00 11.68
CA ILE A 225 11.42 -1.74 10.91
C ILE A 225 11.58 -2.29 9.49
N HIS A 226 12.73 -2.04 8.87
CA HIS A 226 13.06 -2.53 7.54
C HIS A 226 13.03 -4.06 7.48
N THR A 227 13.68 -4.72 8.44
CA THR A 227 13.64 -6.19 8.58
C THR A 227 12.22 -6.72 8.83
N TRP A 228 11.46 -6.07 9.72
CA TRP A 228 10.06 -6.43 10.01
C TRP A 228 9.20 -6.36 8.75
N ALA A 229 9.31 -5.29 7.97
CA ALA A 229 8.52 -5.09 6.77
C ALA A 229 8.85 -6.17 5.71
N LEU A 230 10.12 -6.46 5.47
CA LEU A 230 10.53 -7.51 4.52
C LEU A 230 10.03 -8.91 4.90
N ASN A 231 9.92 -9.20 6.20
CA ASN A 231 9.49 -10.51 6.69
C ASN A 231 7.96 -10.63 6.83
N THR A 232 7.28 -9.57 7.24
CA THR A 232 5.86 -9.61 7.63
C THR A 232 4.94 -9.09 6.52
N VAL A 233 5.36 -8.03 5.83
CA VAL A 233 4.60 -7.31 4.79
C VAL A 233 5.51 -6.97 3.59
N PRO A 234 6.09 -7.98 2.92
CA PRO A 234 7.10 -7.80 1.87
C PRO A 234 6.66 -6.88 0.71
N ASN A 235 5.35 -6.75 0.47
CA ASN A 235 4.82 -5.92 -0.61
C ASN A 235 4.53 -4.47 -0.17
N LEU A 236 4.96 -4.04 1.03
CA LEU A 236 4.73 -2.67 1.51
C LEU A 236 5.32 -1.60 0.57
N ALA A 237 6.50 -1.87 0.00
CA ALA A 237 7.13 -0.98 -0.98
C ALA A 237 6.34 -0.87 -2.29
N ASP A 238 5.56 -1.90 -2.65
CA ASP A 238 4.76 -1.91 -3.86
C ASP A 238 3.67 -0.83 -3.82
N CYS A 239 3.24 -0.38 -2.63
CA CYS A 239 2.34 0.76 -2.49
C CYS A 239 2.89 1.99 -3.21
N PHE A 240 4.19 2.28 -3.06
CA PHE A 240 4.87 3.41 -3.71
C PHE A 240 5.13 3.15 -5.19
N VAL A 241 5.64 1.96 -5.53
CA VAL A 241 5.94 1.59 -6.92
C VAL A 241 4.68 1.66 -7.80
N GLN A 242 3.58 1.07 -7.33
CA GLN A 242 2.30 1.07 -8.05
C GLN A 242 1.73 2.48 -8.15
N PHE A 243 1.86 3.30 -7.10
CA PHE A 243 1.41 4.68 -7.12
C PHE A 243 2.09 5.50 -8.22
N VAL A 244 3.42 5.48 -8.29
CA VAL A 244 4.15 6.21 -9.33
C VAL A 244 3.79 5.69 -10.71
N HIS A 245 3.74 4.37 -10.89
CA HIS A 245 3.38 3.75 -12.16
C HIS A 245 1.99 4.14 -12.64
N VAL A 246 0.97 3.99 -11.79
CA VAL A 246 -0.42 4.28 -12.15
C VAL A 246 -0.65 5.76 -12.40
N LYS A 247 -0.05 6.67 -11.61
CA LYS A 247 -0.18 8.11 -11.84
C LYS A 247 0.35 8.52 -13.22
N LEU A 248 1.52 8.01 -13.62
CA LEU A 248 2.07 8.24 -14.95
C LEU A 248 1.27 7.53 -16.05
N GLN A 249 0.77 6.33 -15.79
CA GLN A 249 -0.09 5.63 -16.74
C GLN A 249 -1.39 6.40 -17.01
N ASN A 250 -2.01 6.97 -15.97
CA ASN A 250 -3.22 7.79 -16.10
C ASN A 250 -2.98 9.05 -16.93
N THR A 251 -1.82 9.70 -16.77
CA THR A 251 -1.46 10.81 -17.65
C THR A 251 -1.28 10.36 -19.08
N ALA A 252 -0.78 9.15 -19.35
CA ALA A 252 -0.72 8.58 -20.70
C ALA A 252 -2.08 8.18 -21.28
N THR A 253 -3.08 7.82 -20.48
CA THR A 253 -4.37 7.29 -20.98
C THR A 253 -5.51 8.31 -21.10
N SER A 254 -5.36 9.52 -20.55
CA SER A 254 -6.33 10.65 -20.57
C SER A 254 -6.81 11.20 -21.94
N GLU A 255 -6.99 10.39 -22.98
CA GLU A 255 -7.79 10.73 -24.18
C GLU A 255 -8.92 9.71 -24.33
N GLN A 256 -10.14 10.07 -23.92
CA GLN A 256 -11.48 9.52 -24.26
C GLN A 256 -12.51 9.63 -23.11
N SER A 257 -12.67 10.79 -22.46
CA SER A 257 -13.88 11.04 -21.66
C SER A 257 -14.23 12.53 -21.54
N GLU A 258 -14.15 13.27 -22.66
CA GLU A 258 -14.94 14.51 -22.83
C GLU A 258 -16.28 14.23 -23.53
N MET A 259 -16.54 12.99 -23.96
CA MET A 259 -17.86 12.50 -24.32
C MET A 259 -18.15 11.25 -23.50
N GLU A 260 -19.36 11.19 -22.95
CA GLU A 260 -19.81 10.25 -21.91
C GLU A 260 -19.27 10.58 -20.52
N ALA A 261 -19.71 11.75 -20.02
CA ALA A 261 -20.00 11.90 -18.61
C ALA A 261 -21.14 10.94 -18.23
N SER A 262 -20.84 9.64 -18.15
CA SER A 262 -21.66 8.72 -17.37
C SER A 262 -21.47 9.12 -15.92
N SER A 263 -22.52 9.72 -15.37
CA SER A 263 -22.63 10.12 -13.97
C SER A 263 -22.50 8.89 -13.07
N SER A 264 -21.27 8.45 -12.77
CA SER A 264 -21.02 7.62 -11.60
C SER A 264 -21.02 8.57 -10.41
N SER A 265 -22.22 8.78 -9.86
CA SER A 265 -22.36 9.40 -8.55
C SER A 265 -21.42 8.66 -7.60
N VAL A 266 -20.46 9.37 -7.03
CA VAL A 266 -19.72 8.92 -5.84
C VAL A 266 -20.80 8.59 -4.82
N SER A 267 -21.11 7.31 -4.66
CA SER A 267 -21.94 6.89 -3.55
C SER A 267 -21.14 7.24 -2.31
N ASP A 268 -21.76 7.98 -1.40
CA ASP A 268 -21.20 8.25 -0.08
C ASP A 268 -20.77 6.90 0.51
N VAL A 269 -19.47 6.62 0.50
CA VAL A 269 -18.87 5.51 1.25
C VAL A 269 -18.89 5.92 2.72
N SER A 270 -20.08 6.15 3.26
CA SER A 270 -20.32 6.42 4.66
C SER A 270 -21.38 5.48 5.19
N SER A 271 -21.11 4.18 5.07
CA SER A 271 -21.70 3.21 5.98
C SER A 271 -20.95 3.23 7.31
N ALA A 272 -21.06 4.34 8.04
CA ALA A 272 -20.70 4.44 9.46
C ALA A 272 -21.71 3.67 10.34
N LYS A 273 -22.04 2.43 9.94
CA LYS A 273 -22.93 1.53 10.67
C LYS A 273 -22.31 0.14 10.75
N SER A 274 -21.83 -0.19 11.95
CA SER A 274 -21.43 -1.51 12.46
C SER A 274 -20.01 -2.02 12.12
N CYS A 275 -18.97 -1.28 12.50
CA CYS A 275 -17.58 -1.79 12.49
C CYS A 275 -17.35 -2.99 13.46
N ASP A 276 -18.29 -3.31 14.35
CA ASP A 276 -18.17 -4.44 15.29
C ASP A 276 -18.59 -5.83 14.73
N ALA A 277 -19.27 -5.87 13.59
CA ALA A 277 -19.89 -7.11 13.10
C ALA A 277 -19.03 -7.93 12.13
N ARG A 278 -18.03 -7.33 11.48
CA ARG A 278 -17.22 -7.99 10.42
C ARG A 278 -15.80 -8.28 10.91
N LEU A 279 -15.37 -9.54 10.80
CA LEU A 279 -13.99 -9.94 11.17
C LEU A 279 -12.95 -9.35 10.22
N LEU A 280 -13.28 -9.22 8.94
CA LEU A 280 -12.43 -8.62 7.92
C LEU A 280 -12.77 -7.14 7.76
N THR A 281 -12.03 -6.27 8.46
CA THR A 281 -12.08 -4.81 8.27
C THR A 281 -11.14 -4.39 7.14
N CYS A 282 -11.27 -3.17 6.63
CA CYS A 282 -10.37 -2.62 5.60
C CYS A 282 -8.90 -2.70 6.02
N GLY A 283 -8.58 -2.34 7.28
CA GLY A 283 -7.22 -2.42 7.79
C GLY A 283 -6.66 -3.84 7.87
N ARG A 284 -7.48 -4.82 8.28
CA ARG A 284 -7.07 -6.24 8.29
C ARG A 284 -6.92 -6.81 6.89
N ALA A 285 -7.84 -6.48 5.98
CA ALA A 285 -7.75 -6.89 4.58
C ALA A 285 -6.49 -6.32 3.92
N TRP A 286 -6.19 -5.06 4.16
CA TRP A 286 -4.97 -4.43 3.69
C TRP A 286 -3.72 -5.11 4.26
N ALA A 287 -3.64 -5.30 5.58
CA ALA A 287 -2.51 -5.98 6.21
C ALA A 287 -2.27 -7.39 5.63
N ILE A 288 -3.35 -8.18 5.45
CA ILE A 288 -3.25 -9.49 4.79
C ILE A 288 -2.76 -9.33 3.36
N SER A 289 -3.26 -8.37 2.57
CA SER A 289 -2.86 -8.20 1.17
C SER A 289 -1.38 -7.88 0.96
N LEU A 290 -0.71 -7.33 1.98
CA LEU A 290 0.71 -7.00 1.93
C LEU A 290 1.64 -8.21 2.13
N SER A 291 1.12 -9.35 2.63
CA SER A 291 1.93 -10.53 2.95
C SER A 291 2.09 -11.56 1.82
N PRO A 292 1.07 -11.94 1.02
CA PRO A 292 1.22 -12.94 -0.01
C PRO A 292 1.92 -12.35 -1.23
N ARG A 293 2.89 -13.09 -1.79
CA ARG A 293 3.53 -12.72 -3.06
C ARG A 293 2.71 -13.09 -4.30
N SER A 294 1.52 -13.67 -4.12
CA SER A 294 0.61 -14.04 -5.20
C SER A 294 -0.41 -12.92 -5.48
N THR A 295 -1.13 -13.05 -6.60
CA THR A 295 -2.18 -12.10 -7.01
C THR A 295 -3.37 -12.08 -6.04
N ILE A 296 -3.46 -13.01 -5.09
CA ILE A 296 -4.56 -13.10 -4.13
C ILE A 296 -4.69 -11.84 -3.25
N GLY A 297 -3.59 -11.13 -3.02
CA GLY A 297 -3.63 -9.85 -2.30
C GLY A 297 -4.53 -8.83 -3.01
N GLN A 298 -4.58 -8.86 -4.34
CA GLN A 298 -5.45 -7.99 -5.15
C GLN A 298 -6.94 -8.30 -4.93
N GLU A 299 -7.28 -9.59 -4.80
CA GLU A 299 -8.65 -10.03 -4.52
C GLU A 299 -9.10 -9.65 -3.11
N ILE A 300 -8.21 -9.80 -2.12
CA ILE A 300 -8.48 -9.39 -0.73
C ILE A 300 -8.73 -7.88 -0.63
N LEU A 301 -8.01 -7.08 -1.44
CA LEU A 301 -8.20 -5.63 -1.48
C LEU A 301 -9.53 -5.18 -2.08
N ARG A 302 -10.29 -6.04 -2.76
CA ARG A 302 -11.65 -5.69 -3.21
C ARG A 302 -12.57 -5.38 -2.03
N VAL A 303 -12.30 -5.94 -0.84
CA VAL A 303 -13.03 -5.62 0.40
C VAL A 303 -12.85 -4.16 0.80
N CYS A 304 -11.69 -3.59 0.50
CA CYS A 304 -11.33 -2.21 0.80
C CYS A 304 -11.90 -1.21 -0.21
N PHE A 305 -12.06 -1.63 -1.47
CA PHE A 305 -12.46 -0.79 -2.59
C PHE A 305 -13.55 -1.51 -3.41
N PRO A 306 -14.79 -1.61 -2.90
CA PRO A 306 -15.87 -2.25 -3.64
C PRO A 306 -16.13 -1.47 -4.93
N ARG A 307 -16.27 -2.18 -6.06
CA ARG A 307 -16.74 -1.58 -7.32
C ARG A 307 -18.25 -1.34 -7.23
N ASP A 308 -18.73 -0.25 -7.83
CA ASP A 308 -20.16 0.09 -7.84
C ASP A 308 -21.02 -1.13 -8.21
N GLY A 309 -21.97 -1.48 -7.35
CA GLY A 309 -22.92 -2.57 -7.55
C GLY A 309 -22.45 -3.98 -7.15
N GLU A 310 -21.16 -4.20 -6.89
CA GLU A 310 -20.61 -5.49 -6.46
C GLU A 310 -20.54 -5.52 -4.92
N GLY A 311 -21.58 -6.10 -4.29
CA GLY A 311 -21.66 -6.14 -2.84
C GLY A 311 -20.49 -6.94 -2.25
N SER A 312 -19.88 -6.45 -1.16
CA SER A 312 -18.86 -7.19 -0.38
C SER A 312 -19.32 -8.59 0.10
N GLU A 313 -20.61 -8.90 -0.07
CA GLU A 313 -21.24 -10.15 0.32
C GLU A 313 -21.21 -11.22 -0.80
N GLU A 314 -20.93 -10.87 -2.06
CA GLU A 314 -20.85 -11.86 -3.15
C GLU A 314 -19.67 -12.84 -2.98
N SER A 315 -18.61 -12.42 -2.29
CA SER A 315 -17.46 -13.28 -1.98
C SER A 315 -17.57 -14.04 -0.65
N LEU A 316 -18.64 -13.80 0.14
CA LEU A 316 -18.84 -14.44 1.42
C LEU A 316 -19.44 -15.84 1.24
N LEU A 317 -18.62 -16.88 1.39
CA LEU A 317 -19.10 -18.26 1.34
C LEU A 317 -19.84 -18.66 2.63
N TYR A 318 -19.32 -18.29 3.80
CA TYR A 318 -19.91 -18.68 5.06
C TYR A 318 -19.69 -17.70 6.22
N ARG A 319 -20.72 -17.49 7.05
CA ARG A 319 -20.63 -16.79 8.33
C ARG A 319 -21.50 -17.47 9.38
N SER A 320 -20.92 -17.86 10.50
CA SER A 320 -21.63 -18.62 11.56
C SER A 320 -22.82 -17.88 12.17
N SER A 321 -22.81 -16.55 12.23
CA SER A 321 -23.93 -15.74 12.70
C SER A 321 -25.08 -15.61 11.70
N LEU A 322 -24.83 -15.87 10.41
CA LEU A 322 -25.81 -15.77 9.34
C LEU A 322 -26.34 -17.15 8.93
N HIS A 323 -25.43 -18.12 8.77
CA HIS A 323 -25.72 -19.47 8.27
C HIS A 323 -25.87 -20.51 9.39
N GLY A 324 -25.62 -20.15 10.65
CA GLY A 324 -25.66 -21.05 11.81
C GLY A 324 -24.31 -21.70 12.11
N LYS A 325 -24.17 -22.30 13.30
CA LYS A 325 -22.87 -22.75 13.87
C LYS A 325 -22.53 -24.23 13.63
N GLY A 326 -23.43 -25.02 13.04
CA GLY A 326 -23.23 -26.46 12.87
C GLY A 326 -22.30 -26.80 11.71
N LEU A 327 -21.45 -27.82 11.87
CA LEU A 327 -20.49 -28.24 10.83
C LEU A 327 -21.18 -28.65 9.52
N ASN A 328 -22.35 -29.30 9.60
CA ASN A 328 -23.14 -29.63 8.41
C ASN A 328 -23.60 -28.38 7.65
N ARG A 329 -23.89 -27.28 8.38
CA ARG A 329 -24.26 -25.99 7.77
C ARG A 329 -23.05 -25.32 7.13
N PHE A 330 -21.87 -25.47 7.74
CA PHE A 330 -20.63 -25.01 7.12
C PHE A 330 -20.40 -25.73 5.80
N TRP A 331 -20.38 -27.07 5.79
CA TRP A 331 -20.16 -27.85 4.57
C TRP A 331 -21.19 -27.56 3.48
N SER A 332 -22.47 -27.49 3.81
CA SER A 332 -23.52 -27.21 2.82
C SER A 332 -23.39 -25.87 2.11
N ASN A 333 -22.62 -24.92 2.65
CA ASN A 333 -22.40 -23.59 2.04
C ASN A 333 -21.11 -23.51 1.22
N ILE A 334 -20.11 -24.35 1.51
CA ILE A 334 -18.78 -24.23 0.90
C ILE A 334 -18.44 -25.38 -0.05
N GLU A 335 -19.16 -26.49 0.05
CA GLU A 335 -18.93 -27.68 -0.77
C GLU A 335 -19.08 -27.34 -2.26
N GLY A 336 -18.11 -27.77 -3.07
CA GLY A 336 -18.05 -27.48 -4.50
C GLY A 336 -17.33 -26.16 -4.85
N TYR A 337 -17.00 -25.30 -3.88
CA TYR A 337 -16.08 -24.20 -4.14
C TYR A 337 -14.65 -24.73 -4.21
N HIS A 338 -13.93 -24.43 -5.31
CA HIS A 338 -12.57 -24.94 -5.55
C HIS A 338 -11.49 -23.86 -5.55
N GLY A 339 -11.87 -22.58 -5.43
CA GLY A 339 -10.93 -21.46 -5.44
C GLY A 339 -10.22 -21.24 -4.10
N PRO A 340 -9.30 -20.27 -4.03
CA PRO A 340 -8.67 -19.85 -2.78
C PRO A 340 -9.67 -19.31 -1.75
N MET A 341 -9.44 -19.56 -0.45
CA MET A 341 -10.35 -19.12 0.61
C MET A 341 -9.61 -18.48 1.78
N LEU A 342 -10.19 -17.39 2.29
CA LEU A 342 -9.78 -16.78 3.55
C LEU A 342 -10.79 -17.15 4.65
N MET A 343 -10.38 -18.03 5.57
CA MET A 343 -11.16 -18.34 6.77
C MET A 343 -10.71 -17.44 7.91
N LEU A 344 -11.67 -16.80 8.60
CA LEU A 344 -11.41 -15.96 9.76
C LEU A 344 -12.15 -16.49 10.98
N ILE A 345 -11.45 -16.58 12.10
CA ILE A 345 -11.98 -17.06 13.37
C ILE A 345 -11.76 -15.98 14.42
N SER A 346 -12.80 -15.72 15.20
CA SER A 346 -12.69 -14.86 16.38
C SER A 346 -13.22 -15.57 17.60
N ALA A 347 -12.51 -15.40 18.70
CA ALA A 347 -12.88 -15.92 20.00
C ALA A 347 -12.34 -15.00 21.11
N SER A 348 -12.84 -15.20 22.32
CA SER A 348 -12.48 -14.41 23.50
C SER A 348 -11.85 -15.30 24.55
N SER A 349 -10.73 -14.87 25.13
CA SER A 349 -10.20 -15.44 26.37
C SER A 349 -10.79 -14.67 27.55
N GLY A 350 -11.63 -15.34 28.33
CA GLY A 350 -12.25 -14.78 29.54
C GLY A 350 -13.06 -15.84 30.27
N ASN A 351 -12.93 -15.88 31.60
CA ASN A 351 -13.79 -16.70 32.45
C ASN A 351 -15.09 -15.92 32.71
N SER A 352 -16.23 -16.49 32.31
CA SER A 352 -17.61 -16.01 32.50
C SER A 352 -18.15 -14.95 31.51
N GLU A 353 -19.37 -15.22 31.03
CA GLU A 353 -20.25 -14.27 30.37
C GLU A 353 -20.54 -13.10 31.34
N GLY A 354 -20.07 -11.89 31.02
CA GLY A 354 -20.36 -10.68 31.79
C GLY A 354 -19.14 -9.90 32.28
N SER A 355 -17.91 -10.39 32.11
CA SER A 355 -16.72 -9.56 32.39
C SER A 355 -16.44 -8.61 31.21
N THR A 356 -16.28 -7.32 31.51
CA THR A 356 -15.90 -6.27 30.52
C THR A 356 -14.48 -6.43 29.99
N ASN A 357 -13.72 -7.41 30.50
CA ASN A 357 -12.32 -7.67 30.18
C ASN A 357 -12.13 -8.90 29.26
N SER A 358 -13.12 -9.21 28.41
CA SER A 358 -12.98 -10.30 27.44
C SER A 358 -11.96 -9.95 26.36
N ARG A 359 -10.79 -10.59 26.36
CA ARG A 359 -9.74 -10.36 25.37
C ARG A 359 -10.09 -11.10 24.07
N ARG A 360 -10.60 -10.37 23.10
CA ARG A 360 -11.01 -10.92 21.79
C ARG A 360 -9.82 -10.99 20.85
N TRP A 361 -9.48 -12.20 20.39
CA TRP A 361 -8.48 -12.42 19.37
C TRP A 361 -9.13 -12.78 18.03
N ILE A 362 -8.37 -12.56 16.96
CA ILE A 362 -8.77 -12.91 15.60
C ILE A 362 -7.57 -13.58 14.92
N ILE A 363 -7.81 -14.74 14.34
CA ILE A 363 -6.85 -15.48 13.51
C ILE A 363 -7.45 -15.73 12.14
N GLY A 364 -6.60 -16.03 11.16
CA GLY A 364 -7.03 -16.37 9.81
C GLY A 364 -6.19 -17.48 9.19
N ALA A 365 -6.75 -18.10 8.16
CA ALA A 365 -6.06 -19.04 7.30
C ALA A 365 -6.41 -18.73 5.84
N LEU A 366 -5.39 -18.60 4.99
CA LEU A 366 -5.54 -18.41 3.55
C LEU A 366 -5.11 -19.69 2.84
N THR A 367 -6.06 -20.39 2.25
CA THR A 367 -5.84 -21.59 1.45
C THR A 367 -5.81 -21.24 -0.03
N GLN A 368 -5.05 -21.98 -0.82
CA GLN A 368 -5.02 -21.81 -2.29
C GLN A 368 -6.12 -22.61 -3.01
N GLN A 369 -6.94 -23.34 -2.26
CA GLN A 369 -8.05 -24.15 -2.76
C GLN A 369 -9.17 -24.22 -1.73
N GLY A 370 -10.34 -24.68 -2.19
CA GLY A 370 -11.51 -24.94 -1.38
C GLY A 370 -11.29 -26.01 -0.31
N PHE A 371 -12.17 -26.07 0.68
CA PHE A 371 -12.14 -27.13 1.67
C PHE A 371 -12.76 -28.39 1.08
N GLU A 372 -12.09 -29.50 1.32
CA GLU A 372 -12.50 -30.84 0.91
C GLU A 372 -12.68 -31.69 2.17
N ASN A 373 -13.71 -32.54 2.17
CA ASN A 373 -13.90 -33.53 3.22
C ASN A 373 -13.07 -34.77 2.90
N LYS A 374 -11.86 -34.85 3.46
CA LYS A 374 -10.91 -35.96 3.26
C LYS A 374 -10.47 -36.53 4.60
N ASP A 375 -10.27 -37.84 4.63
CA ASP A 375 -9.75 -38.56 5.80
C ASP A 375 -8.22 -38.40 5.99
N MET A 376 -7.56 -37.63 5.11
CA MET A 376 -6.12 -37.34 5.15
C MET A 376 -5.87 -35.84 4.96
N PHE A 377 -4.69 -35.35 5.39
CA PHE A 377 -4.25 -34.00 5.08
C PHE A 377 -4.23 -33.76 3.56
N TYR A 378 -4.66 -32.58 3.15
CA TYR A 378 -4.72 -32.15 1.75
C TYR A 378 -4.40 -30.66 1.65
N GLY A 379 -4.26 -30.18 0.41
CA GLY A 379 -4.06 -28.77 0.11
C GLY A 379 -2.62 -28.42 -0.21
N ASN A 380 -2.47 -27.27 -0.86
CA ASN A 380 -1.17 -26.67 -1.13
C ASN A 380 -0.79 -25.67 -0.02
N SER A 381 0.49 -25.29 -0.01
CA SER A 381 1.06 -24.20 0.79
C SER A 381 0.13 -22.99 0.94
N GLY A 382 -0.35 -22.74 2.17
CA GLY A 382 -1.21 -21.62 2.54
C GLY A 382 -0.63 -20.82 3.72
N ASN A 383 -1.17 -19.64 4.00
CA ASN A 383 -0.67 -18.78 5.08
C ASN A 383 -1.60 -18.84 6.29
N LEU A 384 -1.03 -18.85 7.49
CA LEU A 384 -1.78 -18.61 8.73
C LEU A 384 -1.55 -17.17 9.19
N TYR A 385 -2.53 -16.61 9.87
CA TYR A 385 -2.49 -15.22 10.33
C TYR A 385 -2.90 -15.12 11.79
N ALA A 386 -2.11 -14.38 12.57
CA ALA A 386 -2.62 -13.67 13.73
C ALA A 386 -3.05 -12.27 13.24
N LEU A 387 -4.31 -11.88 13.47
CA LEU A 387 -4.85 -10.61 12.95
C LEU A 387 -5.13 -9.59 14.05
N SER A 388 -5.42 -10.05 15.26
CA SER A 388 -5.67 -9.20 16.42
C SER A 388 -5.31 -9.95 17.70
N PRO A 389 -4.64 -9.31 18.68
CA PRO A 389 -4.30 -7.88 18.73
C PRO A 389 -3.08 -7.48 17.90
N VAL A 390 -2.17 -8.43 17.62
CA VAL A 390 -0.94 -8.20 16.86
C VAL A 390 -1.02 -8.92 15.52
N PHE A 391 -0.74 -8.22 14.43
CA PHE A 391 -0.67 -8.84 13.10
C PHE A 391 0.60 -9.70 12.95
N HIS A 392 0.47 -10.90 12.42
CA HIS A 392 1.60 -11.71 11.99
C HIS A 392 1.16 -12.66 10.88
N SER A 393 2.02 -12.83 9.87
CA SER A 393 1.80 -13.76 8.77
C SER A 393 2.78 -14.92 8.89
N PHE A 394 2.26 -16.14 9.04
CA PHE A 394 3.04 -17.36 9.09
C PHE A 394 2.97 -18.04 7.72
N SER A 395 4.04 -17.93 6.94
CA SER A 395 4.19 -18.65 5.69
C SER A 395 4.60 -20.11 5.93
N PRO A 396 4.28 -21.04 5.01
CA PRO A 396 4.80 -22.40 5.05
C PRO A 396 6.31 -22.44 5.17
N SER A 397 6.83 -23.30 6.03
CA SER A 397 8.27 -23.45 6.27
C SER A 397 9.01 -24.10 5.10
N GLY A 398 8.28 -24.76 4.18
CA GLY A 398 8.83 -25.53 3.08
C GLY A 398 9.64 -26.77 3.51
N LYS A 399 9.55 -27.15 4.79
CA LYS A 399 10.22 -28.33 5.35
C LYS A 399 9.36 -29.58 5.23
#